data_AF-A0A534JCL8-F1
#
_entry.id   AF-A0A534JCL8-F1
#
_cell.length_a   1.000
_cell.length_b   1.000
_cell.length_c   1.000
_cell.angle_alpha   90.00
_cell.angle_beta   90.00
_cell.angle_gamma   90.00
#
_symmetry.space_group_name_H-M   'P 1'
#
loop_
_entity.id
_entity.type
_entity.pdbx_description
1 polymer ?
#
loop_
_entity_poly.entity_id
_entity_poly.type
_entity_poly.pdbx_seq_one_letter_code
_entity_poly.pdbx_strand_id
1 'polypeptide(L)' 'MKRSRVVQTEVDPSTHARLQHIADRRSIPLKALVREALQRYADRLEGDLDSDPAFGMIGCWDLKGKNWSERKDWRP' A
#
# COMPACT_ATOMS: atom_id res chain seq x y z
N MET A 1 15.95 -14.15 -6.14
CA MET A 1 15.46 -13.45 -4.93
C MET A 1 14.45 -12.39 -5.35
N LYS A 2 13.21 -12.41 -4.84
CA LYS A 2 12.24 -11.33 -5.10
C LYS A 2 12.76 -10.04 -4.46
N ARG A 3 12.77 -8.93 -5.20
CA ARG A 3 13.20 -7.62 -4.68
C ARG A 3 12.14 -7.09 -3.72
N SER A 4 12.49 -6.91 -2.45
CA SER A 4 11.62 -6.27 -1.46
C SER A 4 11.78 -4.75 -1.51
N ARG A 5 10.68 -4.01 -1.50
CA ARG A 5 10.65 -2.55 -1.29
C ARG A 5 10.28 -2.25 0.17
N VAL A 6 10.82 -1.17 0.70
CA VAL A 6 10.49 -0.67 2.06
C VAL A 6 9.55 0.52 1.90
N VAL A 7 8.43 0.48 2.62
CA VAL A 7 7.49 1.59 2.73
C VAL A 7 7.57 2.11 4.16
N GLN A 8 7.87 3.38 4.32
CA GLN A 8 7.80 4.09 5.61
C GLN A 8 6.54 4.92 5.60
N THR A 9 5.75 4.81 6.66
CA THR A 9 4.49 5.55 6.80
C THR A 9 4.29 5.93 8.26
N GLU A 10 3.80 7.14 8.47
CA GLU A 10 3.40 7.61 9.78
C GLU A 10 2.00 7.07 10.08
N VAL A 11 1.81 6.56 11.29
CA VAL A 11 0.51 6.12 11.80
C VAL A 11 0.26 6.82 13.11
N ASP A 12 -1.01 7.11 13.40
CA ASP A 12 -1.34 7.74 14.67
C ASP A 12 -0.97 6.80 15.84
N PRO A 13 -0.61 7.36 17.02
CA PRO A 13 -0.17 6.55 18.15
C PRO A 13 -1.20 5.51 18.63
N SER A 14 -2.49 5.82 18.51
CA SER A 14 -3.57 4.93 18.96
C SER A 14 -3.72 3.72 18.04
N THR A 15 -3.58 3.91 16.73
CA THR A 15 -3.53 2.84 15.75
C THR A 15 -2.28 1.99 15.91
N HIS A 16 -1.12 2.62 16.14
CA HIS A 16 0.11 1.88 16.43
C HIS A 16 -0.04 0.97 17.66
N ALA A 17 -0.55 1.51 18.77
CA ALA A 17 -0.78 0.75 20.00
C ALA A 17 -1.76 -0.42 19.79
N ARG A 18 -2.83 -0.20 19.01
CA ARG A 18 -3.79 -1.25 18.65
C ARG A 18 -3.14 -2.36 17.83
N LEU A 19 -2.33 -2.01 16.82
CA LEU A 19 -1.62 -2.97 15.99
C LEU A 19 -0.60 -3.76 16.81
N GLN A 20 0.13 -3.10 17.72
CA GLN A 20 1.07 -3.76 18.62
C GLN A 20 0.35 -4.78 19.52
N HIS A 21 -0.76 -4.39 20.14
CA HIS A 21 -1.55 -5.29 20.98
C HIS A 21 -2.02 -6.54 20.23
N ILE A 22 -2.45 -6.39 18.98
CA ILE A 22 -2.85 -7.52 18.12
C ILE A 22 -1.66 -8.42 17.80
N ALA A 23 -0.50 -7.83 17.48
CA ALA A 23 0.73 -8.57 17.19
C ALA A 23 1.17 -9.40 18.40
N ASP A 24 1.15 -8.81 19.60
CA ASP A 24 1.49 -9.47 20.87
C ASP A 24 0.56 -10.65 21.14
N ARG A 25 -0.76 -10.44 21.01
CA ARG A 25 -1.78 -11.49 21.18
C ARG A 25 -1.63 -12.66 20.21
N ARG A 26 -1.08 -12.42 19.03
CA ARG A 26 -0.81 -13.45 18.01
C ARG A 26 0.60 -14.02 18.11
N SER A 27 1.44 -13.50 19.01
CA SER A 27 2.85 -13.86 19.14
C SER A 27 3.63 -13.75 17.82
N ILE A 28 3.35 -12.71 17.03
CA ILE A 28 4.06 -12.41 15.78
C ILE A 28 4.68 -11.01 15.81
N PRO A 29 5.74 -10.75 15.03
CA PRO A 29 6.30 -9.41 14.92
C PRO A 29 5.31 -8.41 14.32
N LEU A 30 5.27 -7.17 14.83
CA LEU A 30 4.42 -6.09 14.30
C LEU A 30 4.58 -5.91 12.77
N LYS A 31 5.82 -5.96 12.26
CA LYS A 31 6.10 -5.89 10.82
C LYS A 31 5.45 -7.00 10.00
N ALA A 32 5.26 -8.18 10.58
CA ALA A 32 4.62 -9.31 9.90
C ALA A 32 3.12 -9.07 9.83
N LEU A 33 2.51 -8.63 10.94
CA LEU A 33 1.10 -8.23 10.99
C LEU A 33 0.79 -7.11 9.98
N VAL A 34 1.61 -6.05 9.95
CA VAL A 34 1.42 -4.92 9.02
C VAL A 34 1.55 -5.37 7.56
N ARG A 35 2.53 -6.23 7.26
CA ARG A 35 2.68 -6.79 5.90
C ARG A 35 1.48 -7.62 5.48
N GLU A 36 0.96 -8.46 6.37
CA GLU A 36 -0.23 -9.28 6.12
C GLU A 36 -1.48 -8.40 5.92
N ALA A 37 -1.64 -7.36 6.74
CA ALA A 37 -2.75 -6.41 6.62
C ALA A 37 -2.71 -5.66 5.29
N LEU A 38 -1.54 -5.17 4.87
CA LEU A 38 -1.37 -4.52 3.57
C LEU A 38 -1.66 -5.48 2.40
N GLN A 39 -1.18 -6.72 2.48
CA GLN A 39 -1.47 -7.72 1.45
C GLN A 39 -2.96 -7.99 1.33
N ARG A 40 -3.65 -8.26 2.46
CA ARG A 40 -5.10 -8.50 2.45
C ARG A 40 -5.90 -7.32 1.97
N TYR A 41 -5.47 -6.11 2.32
CA TYR A 41 -6.11 -4.90 1.83
C TYR A 41 -5.96 -4.75 0.32
N ALA A 42 -4.76 -5.01 -0.22
CA ALA A 42 -4.50 -5.00 -1.66
C ALA A 42 -5.30 -6.09 -2.38
N ASP A 43 -5.29 -7.34 -1.90
CA ASP A 43 -6.04 -8.45 -2.50
C ASP A 43 -7.55 -8.16 -2.53
N ARG A 44 -8.08 -7.58 -1.44
CA ARG A 44 -9.49 -7.17 -1.37
C ARG A 44 -9.77 -6.06 -2.38
N LEU A 45 -8.91 -5.04 -2.44
CA LEU A 45 -9.08 -3.97 -3.42
C LEU A 45 -9.00 -4.51 -4.84
N GLU A 46 -8.04 -5.36 -5.20
CA GLU A 46 -7.96 -5.95 -6.54
C GLU A 46 -9.27 -6.68 -6.91
N GLY A 47 -9.85 -7.46 -6.00
CA GLY A 47 -11.16 -8.10 -6.22
C GLY A 47 -12.33 -7.13 -6.34
N ASP A 48 -12.33 -6.05 -5.55
CA ASP A 48 -13.35 -5.00 -5.62
C ASP A 48 -13.21 -4.14 -6.90
N LEU A 49 -11.99 -3.92 -7.37
CA LEU A 49 -11.64 -3.16 -8.57
C LEU A 49 -12.03 -3.87 -9.87
N ASP A 50 -11.86 -5.19 -9.93
CA ASP A 50 -12.37 -6.03 -11.03
C ASP A 50 -13.90 -5.95 -11.16
N SER A 51 -14.58 -5.53 -10.09
CA SER A 51 -16.04 -5.40 -10.01
C SER A 51 -16.54 -3.97 -10.32
N ASP A 52 -15.67 -2.97 -10.43
CA ASP A 52 -16.04 -1.55 -10.56
C ASP A 52 -15.73 -0.97 -11.96
N PRO A 53 -16.76 -0.62 -12.76
CA PRO A 53 -16.60 0.01 -14.08
C PRO A 53 -15.82 1.34 -14.07
N ALA A 54 -15.78 2.06 -12.94
CA ALA A 54 -15.07 3.33 -12.82
C ALA A 54 -13.53 3.13 -12.82
N PHE A 55 -13.04 2.00 -12.33
CA PHE A 55 -11.60 1.72 -12.28
C PHE A 55 -11.02 1.18 -13.59
N GLY A 56 -11.86 0.61 -14.47
CA GLY A 56 -11.49 0.36 -15.87
C GLY A 56 -11.09 1.63 -16.64
N MET A 57 -11.58 2.81 -16.22
CA MET A 57 -11.15 4.10 -16.77
C MET A 57 -9.87 4.64 -16.14
N ILE A 58 -9.67 4.44 -14.83
CA ILE A 58 -8.49 4.98 -14.12
C ILE A 58 -7.20 4.24 -14.53
N GLY A 59 -7.28 2.95 -14.84
CA GLY A 59 -6.17 2.19 -15.43
C GLY A 59 -5.82 2.57 -16.88
N CYS A 60 -6.70 3.30 -17.57
CA CYS A 60 -6.50 3.72 -18.97
C CYS A 60 -5.91 5.14 -19.09
N TRP A 61 -5.89 5.92 -18.00
CA TRP A 61 -5.36 7.30 -18.01
C TRP A 61 -3.88 7.42 -17.66
N ASP A 62 -3.25 6.39 -17.08
CA ASP A 62 -1.83 6.47 -16.65
C ASP A 62 -0.84 5.67 -17.52
N LEU A 63 -1.23 5.31 -18.75
CA LEU A 63 -0.34 4.62 -19.72
C LEU A 63 0.01 5.44 -20.97
N LYS A 64 -0.43 6.69 -21.08
CA LYS A 64 -0.02 7.59 -22.19
C LYS A 64 1.06 8.61 -21.82
N GLY A 65 1.49 8.69 -20.56
CA GLY A 65 2.58 9.56 -20.13
C GLY A 65 3.84 8.76 -19.80
N LYS A 66 4.70 8.50 -20.80
CA LYS A 66 6.07 8.05 -20.55
C LYS A 66 6.80 9.09 -19.67
N ASN A 67 7.54 8.61 -18.66
CA ASN A 67 8.54 9.33 -17.85
C ASN A 67 8.03 10.48 -16.95
N TRP A 68 7.44 10.10 -15.82
CA TRP A 68 7.28 11.01 -14.66
C TRP A 68 8.61 11.33 -13.96
N SER A 69 9.68 10.56 -14.20
CA SER A 69 11.00 10.72 -13.57
C SER A 69 11.91 11.77 -14.22
N GLU A 70 11.50 12.40 -15.33
CA GLU A 70 12.32 13.39 -16.06
C GLU A 70 11.89 14.84 -15.84
N ARG A 71 10.83 15.07 -15.04
CA ARG A 71 10.34 16.41 -14.71
C ARG A 71 11.26 17.11 -13.72
N LYS A 72 12.05 18.08 -14.23
CA LYS A 72 12.97 18.96 -13.47
C LYS A 72 12.31 20.21 -12.87
N ASP A 73 10.99 20.26 -12.87
CA ASP A 73 10.19 21.43 -12.49
C ASP A 73 9.89 21.52 -10.99
N TRP A 74 10.43 20.60 -10.18
CA TRP A 74 10.53 20.82 -8.74
C TRP A 74 11.74 21.73 -8.44
N ARG A 75 11.48 23.02 -8.21
CA ARG A 75 12.41 23.89 -7.46
C ARG A 75 11.92 24.00 -6.00
N PRO A 76 12.85 24.10 -5.03
CA PRO A 76 12.54 24.09 -3.60
C PRO A 76 11.67 25.26 -3.16
#